data_AF-A0A944WPA7-F1
#
_entry.id   AF-A0A944WPA7-F1
#
_cell.length_a   1.000
_cell.length_b   1.000
_cell.length_c   1.000
_cell.angle_alpha   90.00
_cell.angle_beta   90.00
_cell.angle_gamma   90.00
#
_symmetry.space_group_name_H-M   'P 1'
#
loop_
_entity.id
_entity.type
_entity.pdbx_description
1 polymer ?
#
loop_
_entity_poly.entity_id
_entity_poly.type
_entity_poly.pdbx_seq_one_letter_code
_entity_poly.pdbx_strand_id
1 'polypeptide(L)'
;MSLSKKLRHLSFIAAAAASIAFISTAPAQAGSVENLERERAMVLQAILMPDLGPDERLVKIGASQRRLVDLERIVLRDDSLTARPTPAVRTAFKNYDLTFLMHAATEKKMLMVDNWFTAMGLTTQSIMSTHSGPR
;
A
#
# COMPACT_ATOMS: atom_id res chain seq x y z
N MET A 1 -42.97 -26.75 -36.82
CA MET A 1 -42.67 -26.31 -35.43
C MET A 1 -42.14 -24.88 -35.49
N SER A 2 -42.97 -23.93 -35.08
CA SER A 2 -43.05 -22.54 -35.60
C SER A 2 -41.86 -21.61 -35.31
N LEU A 3 -41.46 -20.85 -36.33
CA LEU A 3 -40.48 -19.73 -36.32
C LEU A 3 -40.70 -18.74 -35.15
N SER A 4 -41.95 -18.61 -34.70
CA SER A 4 -42.34 -17.73 -33.59
C SER A 4 -41.73 -18.12 -32.24
N LYS A 5 -41.39 -19.39 -32.00
CA LYS A 5 -40.69 -19.82 -30.78
C LYS A 5 -39.21 -19.43 -30.80
N LYS A 6 -38.55 -19.53 -31.96
CA LYS A 6 -37.13 -19.13 -32.11
C LYS A 6 -36.93 -17.63 -31.88
N LEU A 7 -37.87 -16.79 -32.36
CA LEU A 7 -37.81 -15.34 -32.20
C LEU A 7 -38.01 -14.91 -30.73
N ARG A 8 -38.86 -15.61 -29.97
CA ARG A 8 -39.05 -15.38 -28.52
C ARG A 8 -37.84 -15.81 -27.68
N HIS A 9 -37.18 -16.92 -28.04
CA HIS A 9 -35.95 -17.32 -27.36
C HIS A 9 -34.77 -16.38 -27.66
N LEU A 10 -34.68 -15.84 -28.89
CA LEU A 10 -33.65 -14.85 -29.24
C LEU A 10 -33.80 -13.55 -28.44
N SER A 11 -35.04 -13.10 -28.22
CA SER A 11 -35.33 -11.89 -27.44
C SER A 11 -35.12 -12.09 -25.93
N PHE A 12 -35.36 -13.29 -25.41
CA PHE A 12 -35.03 -13.64 -24.02
C PHE A 12 -33.51 -13.73 -23.76
N ILE A 13 -32.73 -14.26 -24.71
CA ILE A 13 -31.26 -14.31 -24.59
C ILE A 13 -30.65 -12.90 -24.72
N ALA A 14 -31.20 -12.06 -25.61
CA ALA A 14 -30.76 -10.67 -25.75
C ALA A 14 -31.04 -9.82 -24.49
N ALA A 15 -32.14 -10.09 -23.78
CA ALA A 15 -32.47 -9.39 -22.53
C ALA A 15 -31.59 -9.84 -21.34
N ALA A 16 -31.17 -11.11 -21.29
CA ALA A 16 -30.27 -11.63 -20.26
C ALA A 16 -28.81 -11.20 -20.46
N ALA A 17 -28.38 -10.89 -21.69
CA ALA A 17 -27.04 -10.37 -21.99
C ALA A 17 -26.88 -8.88 -21.64
N ALA A 18 -27.97 -8.11 -21.54
CA ALA A 18 -27.92 -6.68 -21.23
C ALA A 18 -27.81 -6.38 -19.72
N SER A 19 -27.92 -7.37 -18.85
CA SER A 19 -27.98 -7.18 -17.39
C SER A 19 -26.61 -7.17 -16.69
N ILE A 20 -25.50 -7.46 -17.39
CA ILE A 20 -24.17 -7.68 -16.78
C ILE A 20 -23.30 -6.40 -16.72
N ALA A 21 -23.72 -5.28 -17.32
CA ALA A 21 -22.86 -4.11 -17.51
C ALA A 21 -23.09 -2.93 -16.54
N PHE A 22 -23.62 -3.15 -15.33
CA PHE A 22 -23.54 -2.16 -14.25
C PHE A 22 -22.41 -2.53 -13.28
N ILE A 23 -21.18 -2.51 -13.78
CA ILE A 23 -20.02 -2.42 -12.89
C ILE A 23 -20.03 -1.00 -12.35
N SER A 24 -20.44 -0.83 -11.09
CA SER A 24 -20.42 0.46 -10.42
C SER A 24 -19.00 1.04 -10.47
N THR A 25 -18.80 2.12 -11.22
CA THR A 25 -17.56 2.92 -11.21
C THR A 25 -17.52 3.87 -10.01
N ALA A 26 -18.04 3.43 -8.85
CA ALA A 26 -17.92 4.21 -7.63
C ALA A 26 -16.42 4.39 -7.37
N PRO A 27 -15.92 5.65 -7.27
CA PRO A 27 -14.51 5.86 -6.97
C PRO A 27 -14.23 5.16 -5.65
N ALA A 28 -13.22 4.29 -5.63
CA ALA A 28 -12.75 3.68 -4.40
C ALA A 28 -12.35 4.83 -3.46
N GLN A 29 -13.18 5.11 -2.46
CA GLN A 29 -12.97 6.22 -1.54
C GLN A 29 -11.93 5.79 -0.51
N ALA A 30 -10.66 5.90 -0.89
CA ALA A 30 -9.53 5.64 0.00
C ALA A 30 -9.35 6.83 0.95
N GLY A 31 -9.31 6.55 2.25
CA GLY A 31 -8.99 7.54 3.28
C GLY A 31 -7.50 7.92 3.26
N SER A 32 -7.13 8.87 4.11
CA SER A 32 -5.74 9.36 4.23
C SER A 32 -4.76 8.22 4.55
N VAL A 33 -5.13 7.31 5.47
CA VAL A 33 -4.31 6.15 5.85
C VAL A 33 -4.17 5.16 4.69
N GLU A 34 -5.25 4.82 3.99
CA GLU A 34 -5.19 3.86 2.88
C GLU A 34 -4.33 4.38 1.72
N ASN A 35 -4.33 5.69 1.49
CA ASN A 35 -3.45 6.32 0.50
C ASN A 35 -1.98 6.25 0.95
N LEU A 36 -1.69 6.53 2.22
CA LEU A 36 -0.35 6.40 2.79
C LEU A 36 0.18 4.97 2.67
N GLU A 37 -0.62 3.97 3.06
CA GLU A 37 -0.28 2.55 2.98
C GLU A 37 0.07 2.12 1.54
N ARG A 38 -0.67 2.66 0.56
CA ARG A 38 -0.41 2.39 -0.87
C ARG A 38 0.94 2.93 -1.33
N GLU A 39 1.25 4.20 -1.03
CA GLU A 39 2.59 4.73 -1.39
C GLU A 39 3.70 4.02 -0.63
N ARG A 40 3.49 3.68 0.65
CA ARG A 40 4.48 2.93 1.42
C ARG A 40 4.77 1.58 0.78
N ALA A 41 3.72 0.86 0.34
CA ALA A 41 3.89 -0.41 -0.36
C ALA A 41 4.73 -0.25 -1.63
N MET A 42 4.54 0.83 -2.41
CA MET A 42 5.34 1.09 -3.61
C MET A 42 6.80 1.42 -3.28
N VAL A 43 7.05 2.19 -2.22
CA VAL A 43 8.43 2.47 -1.74
C VAL A 43 9.13 1.17 -1.34
N LEU A 44 8.47 0.34 -0.53
CA LEU A 44 9.03 -0.94 -0.09
C LEU A 44 9.24 -1.90 -1.25
N GLN A 45 8.32 -1.93 -2.22
CA GLN A 45 8.48 -2.69 -3.44
C GLN A 45 9.74 -2.25 -4.20
N ALA A 46 9.96 -0.95 -4.37
CA ALA A 46 11.17 -0.43 -5.03
C ALA A 46 12.46 -0.79 -4.25
N ILE A 47 12.42 -0.82 -2.91
CA ILE A 47 13.56 -1.24 -2.09
C ILE A 47 13.88 -2.74 -2.27
N LEU A 48 12.86 -3.58 -2.36
CA LEU A 48 13.01 -5.05 -2.34
C LEU A 48 13.08 -5.70 -3.73
N MET A 49 12.78 -4.97 -4.79
CA MET A 49 12.74 -5.48 -6.17
C MET A 49 14.13 -5.95 -6.64
N PRO A 50 14.38 -7.24 -6.93
CA PRO A 50 15.72 -7.77 -7.17
C PRO A 50 16.30 -7.41 -8.56
N ASP A 51 15.43 -7.23 -9.54
CA ASP A 51 15.73 -6.94 -10.94
C ASP A 51 15.99 -5.44 -11.22
N LEU A 52 15.85 -4.59 -10.20
CA LEU A 52 16.06 -3.15 -10.32
C LEU A 52 17.54 -2.78 -10.14
N GLY A 53 18.13 -2.15 -11.16
CA GLY A 53 19.49 -1.62 -11.07
C GLY A 53 19.65 -0.55 -9.97
N PRO A 54 20.87 -0.34 -9.42
CA PRO A 54 21.08 0.60 -8.32
C PRO A 54 20.59 2.02 -8.61
N ASP A 55 20.87 2.56 -9.80
CA ASP A 55 20.49 3.93 -10.17
C ASP A 55 18.97 4.07 -10.33
N GLU A 56 18.34 3.11 -11.03
CA GLU A 56 16.88 3.10 -11.22
C GLU A 56 16.15 2.97 -9.87
N ARG A 57 16.72 2.19 -8.94
CA ARG A 57 16.23 2.06 -7.56
C ARG A 57 16.25 3.39 -6.83
N LEU A 58 17.37 4.11 -6.86
CA LEU A 58 17.49 5.41 -6.22
C LEU A 58 16.49 6.42 -6.79
N VAL A 59 16.29 6.42 -8.11
CA VAL A 59 15.31 7.29 -8.77
C VAL A 59 13.87 6.97 -8.30
N LYS A 60 13.48 5.69 -8.31
CA LYS A 60 12.13 5.27 -7.88
C LYS A 60 11.88 5.55 -6.39
N ILE A 61 12.86 5.27 -5.53
CA ILE A 61 12.78 5.56 -4.10
C ILE A 61 12.66 7.07 -3.87
N GLY A 62 13.54 7.88 -4.47
CA GLY A 62 13.55 9.33 -4.28
C GLY A 62 12.25 10.02 -4.70
N ALA A 63 11.65 9.60 -5.82
CA ALA A 63 10.35 10.11 -6.25
C ALA A 63 9.23 9.75 -5.27
N SER A 64 9.25 8.53 -4.74
CA SER A 64 8.22 8.01 -3.84
C SER A 64 8.38 8.55 -2.41
N GLN A 65 9.60 8.86 -1.99
CA GLN A 65 9.92 9.42 -0.68
C GLN A 65 9.26 10.79 -0.46
N ARG A 66 9.26 11.67 -1.47
CA ARG A 66 8.59 12.98 -1.38
C ARG A 66 7.09 12.82 -1.19
N ARG A 67 6.46 11.98 -2.01
CA ARG A 67 5.01 11.68 -1.89
C ARG A 67 4.68 11.05 -0.54
N LEU A 68 5.55 10.17 -0.03
CA LEU A 68 5.39 9.55 1.27
C LEU A 68 5.37 10.60 2.39
N VAL A 69 6.30 11.56 2.38
CA VAL A 69 6.30 12.67 3.37
C VAL A 69 5.00 13.47 3.34
N ASP A 70 4.49 13.78 2.14
CA ASP A 70 3.25 14.55 2.01
C ASP A 70 2.05 13.78 2.56
N LEU A 71 1.95 12.48 2.26
CA LEU A 71 0.88 11.63 2.78
C LEU A 71 0.99 11.39 4.28
N GLU A 72 2.19 11.20 4.81
CA GLU A 72 2.42 11.12 6.25
C GLU A 72 1.92 12.39 6.96
N ARG A 73 2.22 13.57 6.39
CA ARG A 73 1.71 14.86 6.92
C ARG A 73 0.19 14.96 6.84
N ILE A 74 -0.42 14.49 5.75
CA ILE A 74 -1.88 14.47 5.60
C ILE A 74 -2.50 13.58 6.68
N VAL A 75 -1.99 12.36 6.88
CA VAL A 75 -2.48 11.44 7.91
C VAL A 75 -2.32 12.01 9.32
N LEU A 76 -1.14 12.57 9.64
CA LEU A 76 -0.87 13.14 10.97
C LEU A 76 -1.72 14.38 11.28
N ARG A 77 -2.28 15.04 10.28
CA ARG A 77 -3.13 16.23 10.41
C ARG A 77 -4.61 15.94 10.16
N ASP A 78 -4.97 14.70 9.89
CA ASP A 78 -6.35 14.31 9.62
C ASP A 78 -7.10 14.09 10.94
N ASP A 79 -7.73 15.16 11.43
CA ASP A 79 -8.49 15.15 12.68
C ASP A 79 -9.65 14.12 12.66
N SER A 80 -10.15 13.76 11.47
CA SER A 80 -11.25 12.79 11.34
C SER A 80 -10.87 11.39 11.81
N LEU A 81 -9.57 11.04 11.78
CA LEU A 81 -9.05 9.75 12.23
C LEU A 81 -9.17 9.56 13.74
N THR A 82 -9.17 10.66 14.50
CA THR A 82 -9.36 10.62 15.96
C THR A 82 -10.84 10.46 16.35
N ALA A 83 -11.74 11.02 15.54
CA ALA A 83 -13.18 10.97 15.80
C ALA A 83 -13.76 9.56 15.58
N ARG A 84 -13.26 8.82 14.58
CA ARG A 84 -13.70 7.45 14.26
C ARG A 84 -12.52 6.58 13.83
N PRO A 85 -11.69 6.09 14.78
CA PRO A 85 -10.54 5.27 14.43
C PRO A 85 -11.00 3.90 13.89
N THR A 86 -10.72 3.63 12.63
CA THR A 86 -10.87 2.29 12.05
C THR A 86 -9.78 1.36 12.59
N PRO A 87 -9.92 0.02 12.44
CA PRO A 87 -8.84 -0.90 12.78
C PRO A 87 -7.53 -0.62 12.03
N ALA A 88 -7.62 -0.15 10.78
CA ALA A 88 -6.47 0.23 9.98
C ALA A 88 -5.74 1.43 10.59
N VAL A 89 -6.48 2.48 10.98
CA VAL A 89 -5.93 3.65 11.69
C VAL A 89 -5.22 3.21 12.98
N ARG A 90 -5.86 2.39 13.81
CA ARG A 90 -5.23 1.89 15.05
C ARG A 90 -3.93 1.15 14.78
N THR A 91 -3.90 0.33 13.73
CA THR A 91 -2.71 -0.44 13.34
C THR A 91 -1.60 0.47 12.85
N ALA A 92 -1.92 1.46 12.02
CA ALA A 92 -0.97 2.44 11.50
C ALA A 92 -0.25 3.20 12.64
N PHE A 93 -1.02 3.76 13.57
CA PHE A 93 -0.45 4.51 14.71
C PHE A 93 0.23 3.60 15.75
N LYS A 94 -0.27 2.39 15.98
CA LYS A 94 0.40 1.40 16.86
C LYS A 94 1.77 1.00 16.32
N ASN A 95 1.92 0.92 15.00
CA ASN A 95 3.16 0.56 14.33
C ASN A 95 3.79 1.81 13.69
N TYR A 96 3.96 2.87 14.49
CA TYR A 96 4.39 4.19 14.00
C TYR A 96 5.65 4.13 13.14
N ASP A 97 6.72 3.50 13.63
CA ASP A 97 8.00 3.42 12.94
C ASP A 97 7.96 2.66 11.61
N LEU A 98 7.02 1.73 11.46
CA LEU A 98 6.80 0.96 10.24
C LEU A 98 5.83 1.66 9.28
N THR A 99 5.01 2.59 9.79
CA THR A 99 3.96 3.24 9.02
C THR A 99 4.41 4.60 8.50
N PHE A 100 5.00 5.42 9.37
CA PHE A 100 5.50 6.76 9.08
C PHE A 100 7.02 6.72 8.90
N LEU A 101 7.47 5.99 7.87
CA LEU A 101 8.87 5.66 7.64
C LEU A 101 9.77 6.91 7.61
N MET A 102 9.28 8.00 6.99
CA MET A 102 10.08 9.22 6.85
C MET A 102 10.13 10.02 8.14
N HIS A 103 8.98 10.26 8.80
CA HIS A 103 8.99 10.95 10.10
C HIS A 103 9.82 10.19 11.13
N ALA A 104 9.59 8.89 11.31
CA ALA A 104 10.33 8.07 12.26
C ALA A 104 11.84 8.06 11.97
N ALA A 105 12.24 7.97 10.70
CA ALA A 105 13.64 8.05 10.32
C ALA A 105 14.26 9.42 10.65
N THR A 106 13.55 10.52 10.39
CA THR A 106 14.04 11.86 10.73
C THR A 106 14.17 12.09 12.24
N GLU A 107 13.21 11.61 13.03
CA GLU A 107 13.26 11.69 14.50
C GLU A 107 14.46 10.94 15.07
N LYS A 108 14.77 9.77 14.49
CA LYS A 108 15.91 8.94 14.90
C LYS A 108 17.23 9.31 14.23
N LYS A 109 17.23 10.30 13.32
CA LYS A 109 18.40 10.71 12.53
C LYS A 109 19.04 9.55 11.74
N MET A 110 18.20 8.70 11.17
CA MET A 110 18.60 7.54 10.35
C MET A 110 18.16 7.72 8.90
N LEU A 111 18.74 6.94 7.99
CA LEU A 111 18.18 6.78 6.65
C LEU A 111 16.82 6.07 6.76
N MET A 112 15.89 6.39 5.85
CA MET A 112 14.55 5.78 5.82
C MET A 112 14.61 4.25 5.80
N VAL A 113 15.51 3.70 4.98
CA VAL A 113 15.68 2.25 4.82
C VAL A 113 16.25 1.61 6.09
N ASP A 114 17.22 2.27 6.73
CA ASP A 114 17.82 1.79 7.98
C ASP A 114 16.81 1.80 9.14
N ASN A 115 15.97 2.84 9.22
CA ASN A 115 14.86 2.87 10.18
C ASN A 115 13.90 1.71 9.93
N TRP A 116 13.53 1.45 8.68
CA TRP A 116 12.63 0.34 8.34
C TRP A 116 13.23 -1.02 8.71
N PHE A 117 14.50 -1.28 8.39
CA PHE A 117 15.18 -2.51 8.79
C PHE A 117 15.25 -2.66 10.31
N THR A 118 15.61 -1.58 11.02
CA THR A 118 15.66 -1.57 12.48
C THR A 118 14.29 -1.84 13.10
N ALA A 119 13.23 -1.24 12.56
CA ALA A 119 11.86 -1.46 13.01
C ALA A 119 11.36 -2.90 12.74
N MET A 120 11.91 -3.56 11.70
CA MET A 120 11.71 -4.99 11.43
C MET A 120 12.58 -5.92 12.29
N GLY A 121 13.44 -5.38 13.16
CA GLY A 121 14.39 -6.15 13.97
C GLY A 121 15.65 -6.62 13.21
N LEU A 122 15.85 -6.12 11.99
CA LEU A 122 17.01 -6.40 11.15
C LEU A 122 18.08 -5.35 11.45
N THR A 123 18.93 -5.66 12.42
CA THR A 123 20.09 -4.86 12.80
C THR A 123 21.36 -5.59 12.39
N THR A 124 22.48 -4.88 12.25
CA THR A 124 23.77 -5.53 12.01
C THR A 124 24.06 -6.62 13.03
N GLN A 125 23.72 -6.37 14.31
CA GLN A 125 23.91 -7.34 15.38
C GLN A 125 23.05 -8.60 15.18
N SER A 126 21.77 -8.47 14.82
CA SER A 126 20.89 -9.63 14.61
C SER A 126 21.30 -10.44 13.38
N ILE A 127 21.80 -9.80 12.33
CA ILE A 127 22.34 -10.47 11.15
C ILE A 127 23.64 -11.23 11.51
N MET A 128 24.55 -10.61 12.26
CA MET A 128 25.82 -11.23 12.65
C MET A 128 25.66 -12.38 13.66
N SER A 129 24.70 -12.29 14.58
CA SER A 129 24.37 -13.40 15.48
C SER A 129 23.79 -14.61 14.75
N THR A 130 23.07 -14.40 13.64
CA THR A 130 22.48 -15.49 12.84
C THR A 130 23.53 -16.32 12.09
N HIS A 131 24.66 -15.71 11.70
CA HIS A 131 25.79 -16.42 11.09
C HIS A 131 26.57 -17.28 12.11
N SER A 132 26.30 -17.13 13.41
CA SER A 132 26.99 -17.81 14.50
C SER A 132 26.19 -19.00 15.05
N GLY A 133 25.53 -19.78 14.18
CA GLY A 133 24.78 -20.98 14.59
C GLY A 133 25.68 -22.10 15.16
N PRO A 134 25.14 -23.03 15.97
CA PRO A 134 25.92 -24.07 16.66
C PRO A 134 26.72 -24.90 15.66
N ARG A 135 28.03 -24.98 15.88
CA ARG A 135 28.92 -25.93 15.21
C ARG A 135 28.80 -27.30 15.87
#